data_AF-A0A0R2NLP9-F1
#
_entry.id   AF-A0A0R2NLP9-F1
#
_cell.length_a   1.000
_cell.length_b   1.000
_cell.length_c   1.000
_cell.angle_alpha   90.00
_cell.angle_beta   90.00
_cell.angle_gamma   90.00
#
_symmetry.space_group_name_H-M   'P 1'
#
loop_
_entity.id
_entity.type
_entity.pdbx_description
1 polymer ?
#
loop_
_entity_poly.entity_id
_entity_poly.type
_entity_poly.pdbx_seq_one_letter_code
_entity_poly.pdbx_strand_id
1 'polypeptide(L)'
;MLDIRGSINNLKWNTEHHFLHIQAQHDFIRRWAIQFELGYSDFRTIQMALQIDQNMDLLKEFTKAYDAVYQYESVFAEDGLEAFNQKFGNQMEQYDKAHQTLLKILDQLSKIQPEVDKSEENLI
;
A
#
# COMPACT_ATOMS: atom_id res chain seq x y z
N MET A 1 -17.70 -7.40 7.05
CA MET A 1 -16.35 -7.27 6.49
C MET A 1 -15.48 -8.49 6.85
N LEU A 2 -14.81 -9.07 5.84
CA LEU A 2 -13.76 -10.08 6.07
C LEU A 2 -12.62 -9.47 6.90
N ASP A 3 -11.99 -10.27 7.77
CA ASP A 3 -10.80 -9.81 8.49
C ASP A 3 -9.62 -9.67 7.52
N ILE A 4 -9.21 -8.43 7.28
CA ILE A 4 -8.11 -8.05 6.39
C ILE A 4 -7.05 -7.23 7.13
N ARG A 5 -7.01 -7.30 8.47
CA ARG A 5 -6.04 -6.55 9.29
C ARG A 5 -4.59 -6.81 8.88
N GLY A 6 -4.25 -8.06 8.59
CA GLY A 6 -2.93 -8.45 8.11
C GLY A 6 -2.55 -7.70 6.83
N SER A 7 -3.42 -7.73 5.82
CA SER A 7 -3.17 -7.04 4.54
C SER A 7 -3.12 -5.52 4.68
N ILE A 8 -3.95 -4.93 5.55
CA ILE A 8 -3.89 -3.50 5.83
C ILE A 8 -2.54 -3.13 6.43
N ASN A 9 -2.08 -3.88 7.45
CA ASN A 9 -0.80 -3.62 8.12
C ASN A 9 0.39 -3.79 7.17
N ASN A 10 0.40 -4.86 6.37
CA ASN A 10 1.46 -5.13 5.39
C ASN A 10 1.53 -4.03 4.33
N LEU A 11 0.39 -3.67 3.73
CA LEU A 11 0.36 -2.62 2.70
C LEU A 11 0.78 -1.27 3.28
N LYS A 12 0.32 -0.94 4.49
CA LYS A 12 0.71 0.30 5.19
C LYS A 12 2.24 0.36 5.37
N TRP A 13 2.83 -0.72 5.89
CA TRP A 13 4.26 -0.80 6.12
C TRP A 13 5.04 -0.72 4.80
N ASN A 14 4.63 -1.46 3.77
CA ASN A 14 5.30 -1.46 2.46
C ASN A 14 5.27 -0.07 1.83
N THR A 15 4.11 0.59 1.79
CA THR A 15 3.97 1.95 1.23
C THR A 15 4.89 2.96 1.93
N GLU A 16 4.97 2.92 3.26
CA GLU A 16 5.86 3.81 4.02
C GLU A 16 7.34 3.50 3.74
N HIS A 17 7.72 2.23 3.74
CA HIS A 17 9.10 1.81 3.52
C HIS A 17 9.58 2.08 2.10
N HIS A 18 8.73 1.87 1.09
CA HIS A 18 9.05 2.16 -0.30
C HIS A 18 9.27 3.65 -0.53
N PHE A 19 8.37 4.48 -0.02
CA PHE A 19 8.52 5.93 -0.10
C PHE A 19 9.85 6.38 0.53
N LEU A 20 10.14 5.94 1.76
CA LEU A 20 11.37 6.30 2.46
C LEU A 20 12.63 5.83 1.72
N HIS A 21 12.60 4.62 1.13
CA HIS A 21 13.71 4.07 0.35
C HIS A 21 14.03 4.94 -0.88
N ILE A 22 13.00 5.31 -1.64
CA ILE A 22 13.14 6.15 -2.84
C ILE A 22 13.53 7.59 -2.44
N GLN A 23 12.93 8.14 -1.38
CA GLN A 23 13.25 9.47 -0.86
C GLN A 23 14.71 9.57 -0.41
N ALA A 24 15.23 8.52 0.23
CA ALA A 24 16.63 8.41 0.62
C ALA A 24 17.59 8.17 -0.56
N GLN A 25 17.07 8.09 -1.79
CA GLN A 25 17.84 7.86 -3.02
C GLN A 25 18.64 6.56 -2.95
N HIS A 26 18.06 5.53 -2.33
CA HIS A 26 18.67 4.21 -2.31
C HIS A 26 18.43 3.47 -3.62
N ASP A 27 19.47 2.80 -4.12
CA ASP A 27 19.38 1.95 -5.29
C ASP A 27 18.38 0.82 -5.09
N PHE A 28 17.88 0.29 -6.20
CA PHE A 28 16.98 -0.85 -6.19
C PHE A 28 17.63 -2.07 -5.51
N ILE A 29 16.86 -2.72 -4.65
CA ILE A 29 17.25 -3.98 -4.01
C ILE A 29 16.16 -5.02 -4.19
N ARG A 30 16.55 -6.29 -4.32
CA ARG A 30 15.60 -7.40 -4.52
C ARG A 30 14.49 -7.46 -3.47
N ARG A 31 14.80 -7.12 -2.21
CA ARG A 31 13.80 -7.10 -1.12
C ARG A 31 12.65 -6.14 -1.42
N TRP A 32 12.95 -4.98 -2.00
CA TRP A 32 11.96 -3.98 -2.39
C TRP A 32 10.99 -4.54 -3.43
N ALA A 33 11.50 -5.25 -4.45
CA ALA A 33 10.66 -5.91 -5.45
C ALA A 33 9.71 -6.95 -4.86
N ILE A 34 10.20 -7.75 -3.89
CA ILE A 34 9.37 -8.75 -3.19
C ILE A 34 8.25 -8.04 -2.42
N GLN A 35 8.58 -6.95 -1.73
CA GLN A 35 7.60 -6.14 -0.98
C GLN A 35 6.57 -5.50 -1.91
N PHE A 36 6.96 -5.06 -3.10
CA PHE A 36 6.06 -4.53 -4.13
C PHE A 36 5.01 -5.56 -4.59
N GLU A 37 5.44 -6.77 -4.94
CA GLU A 37 4.53 -7.85 -5.36
C GLU A 37 3.60 -8.32 -4.23
N LEU A 38 4.12 -8.42 -3.01
CA LEU A 38 3.31 -8.73 -1.83
C LEU A 38 2.31 -7.61 -1.52
N GLY A 39 2.73 -6.34 -1.62
CA GLY A 39 1.87 -5.18 -1.46
C GLY A 39 0.73 -5.14 -2.47
N TYR A 40 0.98 -5.50 -3.73
CA TYR A 40 -0.08 -5.64 -4.73
C TYR A 40 -1.09 -6.74 -4.38
N SER A 41 -0.60 -7.85 -3.82
CA SER A 41 -1.46 -8.94 -3.35
C SER A 41 -2.35 -8.50 -2.17
N ASP A 42 -1.77 -7.78 -1.19
CA ASP A 42 -2.51 -7.20 -0.06
C ASP A 42 -3.56 -6.18 -0.53
N PHE A 43 -3.20 -5.33 -1.50
CA PHE A 43 -4.12 -4.41 -2.15
C PHE A 43 -5.34 -5.13 -2.76
N ARG A 44 -5.11 -6.20 -3.53
CA ARG A 44 -6.21 -6.99 -4.12
C ARG A 44 -7.08 -7.67 -3.07
N THR A 45 -6.48 -8.17 -1.98
CA THR A 45 -7.22 -8.74 -0.85
C THR A 45 -8.17 -7.71 -0.22
N ILE A 46 -7.70 -6.48 0.01
CA ILE A 46 -8.51 -5.39 0.54
C ILE A 46 -9.64 -5.03 -0.44
N GLN A 47 -9.35 -4.91 -1.75
CA GLN A 47 -10.38 -4.64 -2.76
C GLN A 47 -11.48 -5.71 -2.76
N MET A 48 -11.10 -6.99 -2.74
CA MET A 48 -12.07 -8.10 -2.71
C MET A 48 -12.94 -8.06 -1.46
N ALA A 49 -12.36 -7.78 -0.29
CA ALA A 49 -13.11 -7.66 0.96
C ALA A 49 -14.13 -6.51 0.89
N LEU A 50 -13.75 -5.35 0.34
CA LEU A 50 -14.67 -4.22 0.15
C LEU A 50 -15.78 -4.52 -0.86
N GLN A 51 -15.48 -5.26 -1.93
CA GLN A 51 -16.48 -5.71 -2.90
C GLN A 51 -17.50 -6.68 -2.28
N ILE A 52 -17.04 -7.64 -1.48
CA ILE A 52 -17.89 -8.61 -0.77
C ILE A 52 -18.80 -7.90 0.24
N ASP A 53 -18.25 -6.90 0.94
CA ASP A 53 -18.99 -6.06 1.90
C ASP A 53 -19.90 -5.02 1.21
N GLN A 54 -19.89 -4.95 -0.13
CA GLN A 54 -20.62 -3.97 -0.95
C GLN A 54 -20.29 -2.50 -0.63
N ASN A 55 -19.11 -2.24 -0.05
CA ASN A 55 -18.66 -0.89 0.31
C ASN A 55 -18.00 -0.20 -0.89
N MET A 56 -18.82 0.13 -1.89
CA MET A 56 -18.36 0.59 -3.21
C MET A 56 -17.72 1.97 -3.20
N ASP A 57 -18.09 2.84 -2.26
CA ASP A 57 -17.50 4.17 -2.16
C ASP A 57 -16.07 4.10 -1.60
N LEU A 58 -15.89 3.36 -0.50
CA LEU A 58 -14.56 3.14 0.08
C LEU A 58 -13.65 2.34 -0.87
N LEU A 59 -14.21 1.38 -1.63
CA LEU A 59 -13.49 0.67 -2.67
C LEU A 59 -12.91 1.63 -3.73
N LYS A 60 -13.72 2.59 -4.22
CA LYS A 60 -13.26 3.57 -5.22
C LYS A 60 -12.18 4.49 -4.65
N GLU A 61 -12.38 4.99 -3.44
CA GLU A 61 -11.40 5.87 -2.78
C GLU A 61 -10.07 5.14 -2.54
N PHE A 62 -10.12 3.94 -1.99
CA PHE A 62 -8.96 3.10 -1.75
C PHE A 62 -8.20 2.78 -3.05
N THR A 63 -8.92 2.35 -4.09
CA THR A 63 -8.32 2.03 -5.39
C THR A 63 -7.61 3.25 -5.99
N LYS A 64 -8.28 4.41 -5.98
CA LYS A 64 -7.70 5.65 -6.48
C LYS A 64 -6.44 6.07 -5.72
N ALA A 65 -6.43 5.90 -4.40
CA ALA A 65 -5.26 6.23 -3.59
C ALA A 65 -4.09 5.27 -3.81
N TYR A 66 -4.37 3.97 -3.97
CA TYR A 66 -3.35 2.99 -4.33
C TYR A 66 -2.75 3.30 -5.71
N ASP A 67 -3.57 3.54 -6.73
CA ASP A 67 -3.09 3.84 -8.08
C ASP A 67 -2.21 5.10 -8.11
N ALA A 68 -2.53 6.10 -7.26
CA ALA A 68 -1.74 7.31 -7.13
C ALA A 68 -0.33 7.07 -6.57
N VAL A 69 -0.14 6.03 -5.75
CA VAL A 69 1.16 5.56 -5.25
C VAL A 69 1.83 4.65 -6.27
N TYR A 70 1.08 3.70 -6.83
CA TYR A 70 1.55 2.67 -7.75
C TYR A 70 2.27 3.26 -8.97
N GLN A 71 1.80 4.38 -9.53
CA GLN A 71 2.45 5.02 -10.68
C GLN A 71 3.92 5.42 -10.44
N TYR A 72 4.30 5.69 -9.18
CA TYR A 72 5.65 6.04 -8.76
C TYR A 72 6.46 4.76 -8.52
N GLU A 73 5.89 3.86 -7.71
CA GLU A 73 6.54 2.62 -7.30
C GLU A 73 6.76 1.67 -8.47
N SER A 74 5.84 1.57 -9.43
CA SER A 74 5.99 0.67 -10.58
C SER A 74 7.20 1.05 -11.45
N VAL A 75 7.47 2.34 -11.64
CA VAL A 75 8.63 2.81 -12.41
C VAL A 75 9.93 2.47 -11.69
N PHE A 76 9.97 2.61 -10.36
CA PHE A 76 11.13 2.18 -9.58
C PHE A 76 11.28 0.65 -9.58
N ALA A 77 10.18 -0.10 -9.56
CA ALA A 77 10.16 -1.56 -9.61
C ALA A 77 10.70 -2.10 -10.95
N GLU A 78 10.28 -1.47 -12.05
CA GLU A 78 10.55 -1.88 -13.43
C GLU A 78 11.97 -1.48 -13.85
N ASP A 79 12.36 -0.23 -13.60
CA ASP A 79 13.54 0.39 -14.21
C ASP A 79 14.53 1.01 -13.19
N GLY A 80 14.24 0.90 -11.89
CA GLY A 80 15.12 1.34 -10.81
C GLY A 80 15.15 2.85 -10.57
N LEU A 81 16.11 3.28 -9.73
CA LEU A 81 16.21 4.66 -9.23
C LEU A 81 16.47 5.69 -10.34
N GLU A 82 17.30 5.35 -11.33
CA GLU A 82 17.64 6.29 -12.42
C GLU A 82 16.41 6.67 -13.24
N ALA A 83 15.63 5.68 -13.68
CA ALA A 83 14.40 5.91 -14.43
C ALA A 83 13.34 6.62 -13.59
N PHE A 84 13.22 6.27 -12.30
CA PHE A 84 12.39 7.00 -11.36
C PHE A 84 12.76 8.49 -11.33
N ASN A 85 14.03 8.82 -11.15
CA ASN A 85 14.51 10.20 -11.07
C ASN A 85 14.31 10.97 -12.39
N GLN A 86 14.52 10.32 -13.53
CA GLN A 86 14.27 10.92 -14.85
C GLN A 86 12.80 11.30 -15.04
N LYS A 87 11.86 10.47 -14.56
CA LYS A 87 10.41 10.69 -14.74
C LYS A 87 9.78 11.54 -13.63
N PHE A 88 10.23 11.36 -12.40
CA PHE A 88 9.57 11.86 -11.19
C PHE A 88 10.51 12.54 -10.18
N GLY A 89 11.78 12.80 -10.50
CA GLY A 89 12.74 13.41 -9.56
C GLY A 89 12.29 14.76 -8.97
N ASN A 90 11.50 15.53 -9.72
CA ASN A 90 10.90 16.79 -9.25
C ASN A 90 9.50 16.63 -8.65
N GLN A 91 9.03 15.39 -8.44
CA GLN A 91 7.68 15.06 -8.00
C GLN A 91 7.62 14.37 -6.63
N MET A 92 8.70 14.42 -5.85
CA MET A 92 8.75 13.77 -4.53
C MET A 92 7.70 14.31 -3.56
N GLU A 93 7.32 15.59 -3.63
CA GLU A 93 6.25 16.16 -2.80
C GLU A 93 4.86 15.62 -3.19
N GLN A 94 4.64 15.34 -4.48
CA GLN A 94 3.41 14.72 -4.97
C GLN A 94 3.34 13.25 -4.57
N TYR A 95 4.48 12.54 -4.62
CA TYR A 95 4.58 11.17 -4.13
C TYR A 95 4.35 11.11 -2.61
N ASP A 96 4.88 12.07 -1.84
CA ASP A 96 4.62 12.22 -0.41
C ASP A 96 3.11 12.32 -0.12
N LYS A 97 2.43 13.24 -0.80
CA LYS A 97 0.98 13.41 -0.67
C LYS A 97 0.19 12.16 -1.07
N ALA A 98 0.62 11.47 -2.12
CA ALA A 98 -0.04 10.25 -2.58
C ALA A 98 0.06 9.14 -1.53
N HIS A 99 1.24 8.87 -0.99
CA HIS A 99 1.41 7.82 0.01
C HIS A 99 0.71 8.16 1.32
N GLN A 100 0.78 9.41 1.80
CA GLN A 100 0.05 9.86 2.99
C GLN A 100 -1.46 9.72 2.83
N THR A 101 -1.99 9.96 1.62
CA THR A 101 -3.41 9.73 1.32
C THR A 101 -3.78 8.26 1.44
N LEU A 102 -2.94 7.36 0.90
CA LEU A 102 -3.15 5.92 1.02
C LEU A 102 -3.08 5.46 2.49
N LEU A 103 -2.09 5.92 3.26
CA LEU A 103 -1.96 5.61 4.69
C LEU A 103 -3.21 6.03 5.48
N LYS A 104 -3.77 7.22 5.19
CA LYS A 104 -4.98 7.71 5.83
C LYS A 104 -6.21 6.82 5.54
N ILE A 105 -6.34 6.32 4.31
CA ILE A 105 -7.44 5.41 3.95
C ILE A 105 -7.25 4.04 4.61
N LEU A 106 -6.01 3.54 4.67
CA LEU A 106 -5.69 2.30 5.40
C LEU A 106 -6.01 2.43 6.91
N ASP A 107 -5.81 3.60 7.49
CA ASP A 107 -6.21 3.89 8.88
C ASP A 107 -7.73 3.94 9.05
N GLN A 108 -8.48 4.39 8.05
CA GLN A 108 -9.94 4.31 8.05
C GLN A 108 -10.42 2.86 7.93
N LEU A 109 -9.82 2.08 7.03
CA LEU A 109 -10.11 0.65 6.85
C LEU A 109 -9.84 -0.17 8.11
N SER A 110 -8.77 0.16 8.83
CA SER A 110 -8.41 -0.49 10.10
C SER A 110 -9.51 -0.34 11.16
N LYS A 111 -10.21 0.80 11.19
CA LYS A 111 -11.24 1.11 12.20
C LYS A 111 -12.55 0.37 12.00
N ILE A 112 -12.77 -0.17 10.80
CA ILE A 112 -14.00 -0.89 10.44
C ILE A 112 -13.78 -2.41 10.40
N GLN A 113 -12.59 -2.88 10.78
CA GLN A 113 -12.30 -4.30 10.89
C GLN A 113 -13.12 -4.93 12.04
N PRO A 114 -13.54 -6.19 11.90
CA PRO A 114 -14.22 -6.90 12.98
C PRO A 114 -13.34 -6.96 14.24
N GLU A 115 -13.97 -7.01 15.41
CA GLU A 115 -13.25 -7.22 16.66
C GLU A 115 -12.49 -8.55 16.62
N VAL A 116 -11.32 -8.58 17.27
CA VAL A 116 -10.51 -9.80 17.37
C VAL A 116 -11.32 -10.82 18.17
N ASP A 117 -11.60 -11.99 17.59
CA ASP A 117 -12.05 -13.11 18.38
C ASP A 117 -10.87 -13.57 19.27
N LYS A 118 -10.95 -13.25 20.56
CA LYS A 118 -9.92 -13.61 21.55
C LYS A 118 -9.76 -15.12 21.75
N SER A 119 -10.63 -15.94 21.15
CA SER A 119 -10.45 -17.40 21.14
C SER A 119 -9.31 -17.86 20.21
N GLU A 120 -8.87 -17.02 19.27
CA GLU A 120 -7.76 -17.31 18.35
C GLU A 120 -6.37 -16.88 18.89
N GLU A 121 -6.32 -16.11 19.99
CA GLU A 121 -5.04 -15.67 20.61
C GLU A 121 -4.22 -16.83 21.22
N ASN A 122 -4.82 -18.01 21.42
CA ASN A 122 -4.17 -19.17 22.06
C ASN A 122 -3.66 -20.25 21.07
N LEU A 123 -3.56 -19.95 19.77
CA LEU A 123 -3.13 -20.92 18.74
C LEU A 123 -1.76 -20.61 18.11
N ILE A 124 -0.94 -19.75 18.72
CA ILE A 124 0.45 -19.49 18.30
C ILE A 124 1.42 -19.84 19.42
#